data_AF-A0A424MVL5-F1
#
_entry.id   AF-A0A424MVL5-F1
#
_cell.length_a   1.000
_cell.length_b   1.000
_cell.length_c   1.000
_cell.angle_alpha   90.00
_cell.angle_beta   90.00
_cell.angle_gamma   90.00
#
_symmetry.space_group_name_H-M   'P 1'
#
loop_
_entity.id
_entity.type
_entity.pdbx_description
1 polymer ?
#
loop_
_entity_poly.entity_id
_entity_poly.type
_entity_poly.pdbx_seq_one_letter_code
_entity_poly.pdbx_strand_id
1 'polypeptide(L)'
;MNKIKLSLGTLMLPALMLNFAAQADSLVDGIYQSDGNNNGAGQCSLIISSVEQSHKYGDELFELESSGDGACEWSAVGISKSYAITAGLITNSGTPAFLKITFPFGPAGKQVNLTSYDLDGAVRNEESFAKTDDQLVAGN
;
A
#
# COMPACT_ATOMS: atom_id res chain seq x y z
N MET A 1 -41.22 61.69 13.04
CA MET A 1 -40.75 60.30 13.24
C MET A 1 -41.92 59.36 12.96
N ASN A 2 -41.96 58.73 11.79
CA ASN A 2 -42.88 57.61 11.50
C ASN A 2 -42.13 56.56 10.68
N LYS A 3 -42.18 55.32 11.16
CA LYS A 3 -41.26 54.23 10.83
C LYS A 3 -41.67 53.53 9.54
N ILE A 4 -40.71 53.37 8.62
CA ILE A 4 -40.82 52.59 7.40
C ILE A 4 -40.86 51.10 7.76
N LYS A 5 -41.90 50.39 7.31
CA LYS A 5 -41.95 48.93 7.28
C LYS A 5 -41.23 48.46 6.02
N LEU A 6 -40.29 47.53 6.14
CA LEU A 6 -39.88 46.69 5.02
C LEU A 6 -39.51 45.29 5.53
N SER A 7 -40.30 44.31 5.07
CA SER A 7 -40.05 42.88 5.21
C SER A 7 -38.85 42.46 4.36
N LEU A 8 -37.97 41.62 4.90
CA LEU A 8 -37.11 40.74 4.11
C LEU A 8 -36.77 39.50 4.95
N GLY A 9 -37.64 38.50 4.85
CA GLY A 9 -37.43 37.16 5.40
C GLY A 9 -37.04 36.22 4.28
N THR A 10 -35.74 35.96 4.14
CA THR A 10 -35.11 34.91 3.32
C THR A 10 -33.69 34.80 3.87
N LEU A 11 -33.15 33.64 4.28
CA LEU A 11 -32.93 32.44 3.49
C LEU A 11 -32.61 31.25 4.40
N MET A 12 -33.07 30.07 3.97
CA MET A 12 -32.61 28.76 4.41
C MET A 12 -31.10 28.60 4.25
N LEU A 13 -30.43 28.01 5.25
CA LEU A 13 -29.27 27.15 5.03
C LEU A 13 -29.47 25.88 5.88
N PRO A 14 -29.82 24.72 5.29
CA PRO A 14 -29.47 23.45 5.90
C PRO A 14 -27.96 23.37 5.78
N ALA A 15 -27.23 23.54 6.88
CA ALA A 15 -25.82 23.25 6.93
C ALA A 15 -25.65 21.78 6.54
N LEU A 16 -25.21 21.57 5.30
CA LEU A 16 -24.75 20.32 4.74
C LEU A 16 -23.86 19.64 5.79
N MET A 17 -24.38 18.59 6.40
CA MET A 17 -23.54 17.55 7.00
C MET A 17 -22.86 16.81 5.83
N LEU A 18 -21.84 17.44 5.25
CA LEU A 18 -20.87 16.73 4.43
C LEU A 18 -20.06 15.88 5.40
N ASN A 19 -20.54 14.66 5.62
CA ASN A 19 -19.70 13.54 6.02
C ASN A 19 -18.66 13.38 4.91
N PHE A 20 -17.52 14.06 5.05
CA PHE A 20 -16.29 13.60 4.45
C PHE A 20 -15.96 12.30 5.17
N ALA A 21 -16.46 11.19 4.63
CA ALA A 21 -15.82 9.90 4.85
C ALA A 21 -14.43 10.04 4.24
N ALA A 22 -13.48 10.52 5.06
CA ALA A 22 -12.08 10.33 4.76
C ALA A 22 -11.87 8.82 4.75
N GLN A 23 -11.87 8.23 3.56
CA GLN A 23 -11.31 6.91 3.38
C GLN A 23 -9.85 7.06 3.85
N ALA A 24 -9.50 6.33 4.89
CA ALA A 24 -8.15 6.33 5.39
C ALA A 24 -7.32 5.58 4.35
N ASP A 25 -6.75 6.31 3.40
CA ASP A 25 -5.83 5.73 2.42
C ASP A 25 -4.72 5.00 3.18
N SER A 26 -4.52 3.72 2.88
CA SER A 26 -3.43 2.93 3.44
C SER A 26 -2.11 3.61 3.12
N LEU A 27 -1.33 3.98 4.15
CA LEU A 27 -0.04 4.65 4.00
C LEU A 27 1.00 3.79 3.25
N VAL A 28 0.76 2.49 3.24
CA VAL A 28 1.64 1.45 2.69
C VAL A 28 1.30 1.15 1.23
N ASP A 29 0.09 1.45 0.77
CA ASP A 29 -0.35 1.14 -0.58
C ASP A 29 0.45 1.97 -1.59
N GLY A 30 0.86 1.32 -2.68
CA GLY A 30 1.55 1.98 -3.77
C GLY A 30 2.48 1.08 -4.55
N ILE A 31 3.18 1.70 -5.49
CA ILE A 31 4.18 1.09 -6.37
C ILE A 31 5.56 1.45 -5.85
N TYR A 32 6.41 0.44 -5.71
CA TYR A 32 7.78 0.54 -5.24
C TYR A 32 8.72 -0.01 -6.30
N GLN A 33 9.86 0.63 -6.48
CA GLN A 33 10.84 0.23 -7.48
C GLN A 33 12.19 -0.04 -6.83
N SER A 34 12.84 -1.14 -7.21
CA SER A 34 14.18 -1.44 -6.74
C SER A 34 15.25 -0.66 -7.50
N ASP A 35 16.35 -0.40 -6.80
CA ASP A 35 17.57 0.10 -7.42
C ASP A 35 18.17 -1.04 -8.25
N GLY A 36 17.74 -1.15 -9.51
CA GLY A 36 18.28 -2.13 -10.46
C GLY A 36 19.81 -2.12 -10.47
N ASN A 37 20.44 -3.27 -10.70
CA ASN A 37 21.89 -3.38 -10.55
C ASN A 37 22.65 -3.15 -11.87
N ASN A 38 23.89 -2.64 -11.77
CA ASN A 38 24.80 -2.45 -12.91
C ASN A 38 25.28 -3.77 -13.56
N ASN A 39 24.82 -4.92 -13.06
CA ASN A 39 25.20 -6.26 -13.52
C ASN A 39 24.12 -6.90 -14.40
N GLY A 40 23.08 -6.16 -14.80
CA GLY A 40 22.04 -6.64 -15.71
C GLY A 40 20.89 -7.39 -15.04
N ALA A 41 20.73 -7.31 -13.72
CA ALA A 41 19.44 -7.61 -13.10
C ALA A 41 18.52 -6.41 -13.33
N GLY A 42 17.42 -6.64 -14.06
CA GLY A 42 16.44 -5.61 -14.37
C GLY A 42 15.84 -5.01 -13.11
N GLN A 43 15.30 -3.80 -13.25
CA GLN A 43 14.58 -3.15 -12.16
C GLN A 43 13.31 -3.94 -11.83
N CYS A 44 13.02 -4.10 -10.55
CA CYS A 44 11.86 -4.84 -10.08
C CYS A 44 10.83 -3.85 -9.54
N SER A 45 9.58 -4.05 -9.93
CA SER A 45 8.43 -3.26 -9.50
C SER A 45 7.62 -4.10 -8.54
N LEU A 46 7.42 -3.59 -7.33
CA LEU A 46 6.63 -4.19 -6.27
C LEU A 46 5.38 -3.34 -6.05
N ILE A 47 4.23 -3.95 -6.24
CA ILE A 47 2.92 -3.36 -5.94
C ILE A 47 2.46 -3.93 -4.60
N ILE A 48 2.12 -3.03 -3.67
CA ILE A 48 1.52 -3.37 -2.39
C ILE A 48 0.11 -2.78 -2.38
N SER A 49 -0.90 -3.64 -2.20
CA SER A 49 -2.31 -3.24 -2.20
C SER A 49 -3.00 -3.80 -0.97
N SER A 50 -3.64 -2.93 -0.19
CA SER A 50 -4.48 -3.36 0.93
C SER A 50 -5.77 -3.99 0.42
N VAL A 51 -6.18 -5.09 1.06
CA VAL A 51 -7.47 -5.72 0.77
C VAL A 51 -8.48 -5.13 1.75
N GLU A 52 -9.35 -4.25 1.25
CA GLU A 52 -10.40 -3.62 2.07
C GLU A 52 -11.46 -4.64 2.52
N GLN A 53 -11.21 -5.29 3.65
CA GLN A 53 -12.23 -6.05 4.38
C GLN A 53 -12.24 -5.61 5.84
N SER A 54 -13.42 -5.21 6.33
CA SER A 54 -13.58 -4.86 7.74
C SER A 54 -13.43 -6.13 8.60
N HIS A 55 -12.27 -6.31 9.23
CA HIS A 55 -12.04 -7.44 10.13
C HIS A 55 -12.40 -7.07 11.57
N LYS A 56 -13.25 -7.88 12.22
CA LYS A 56 -13.61 -7.72 13.64
C LYS A 56 -12.40 -7.89 14.58
N TYR A 57 -11.45 -8.71 14.14
CA TYR A 57 -10.15 -8.94 14.73
C TYR A 57 -9.20 -9.23 13.57
N GLY A 58 -8.11 -8.48 13.46
CA GLY A 58 -7.19 -8.71 12.36
C GLY A 58 -6.25 -7.53 12.16
N ASP A 59 -5.00 -7.88 12.01
CA ASP A 59 -3.99 -7.12 11.30
C ASP A 59 -4.42 -6.97 9.82
N GLU A 60 -3.99 -5.91 9.13
CA GLU A 60 -4.40 -5.61 7.74
C GLU A 60 -3.88 -6.66 6.74
N LEU A 61 -4.72 -7.05 5.77
CA LEU A 61 -4.37 -7.99 4.71
C LEU A 61 -3.86 -7.23 3.47
N PHE A 62 -2.77 -7.72 2.89
CA PHE A 62 -2.14 -7.13 1.71
C PHE A 62 -1.94 -8.17 0.61
N GLU A 63 -2.26 -7.76 -0.60
CA GLU A 63 -1.82 -8.39 -1.84
C GLU A 63 -0.51 -7.75 -2.28
N LEU A 64 0.44 -8.61 -2.66
CA LEU A 64 1.77 -8.23 -3.09
C LEU A 64 2.02 -8.82 -4.46
N GLU A 65 2.41 -7.99 -5.42
CA GLU A 65 2.79 -8.43 -6.75
C GLU A 65 4.14 -7.82 -7.10
N SER A 66 5.08 -8.65 -7.48
CA SER A 66 6.36 -8.23 -8.02
C SER A 66 6.45 -8.62 -9.48
N SER A 67 6.90 -7.67 -10.29
CA SER A 67 7.11 -7.80 -11.73
C SER A 67 8.44 -7.18 -12.13
N GLY A 68 9.03 -7.67 -13.23
CA GLY A 68 10.34 -7.21 -13.72
C GLY A 68 11.03 -8.28 -14.54
N ASP A 69 12.31 -8.08 -14.86
CA ASP A 69 13.07 -9.06 -15.63
C ASP A 69 13.53 -10.23 -14.75
N GLY A 70 13.17 -11.47 -15.12
CA GLY A 70 13.73 -12.69 -14.55
C GLY A 70 13.20 -13.03 -13.16
N ALA A 71 14.06 -12.96 -12.13
CA ALA A 71 13.78 -13.50 -10.79
C ALA A 71 12.78 -12.68 -9.95
N CYS A 72 12.23 -11.60 -10.53
CA CYS A 72 11.34 -10.66 -9.86
C CYS A 72 9.85 -10.90 -10.11
N GLU A 73 9.49 -11.96 -10.83
CA GLU A 73 8.08 -12.31 -11.07
C GLU A 73 7.55 -13.23 -9.96
N TRP A 74 6.73 -12.67 -9.09
CA TRP A 74 6.04 -13.43 -8.05
C TRP A 74 4.82 -12.68 -7.52
N SER A 75 3.85 -13.42 -6.99
CA SER A 75 2.75 -12.85 -6.21
C SER A 75 2.68 -13.49 -4.83
N ALA A 76 2.21 -12.73 -3.85
CA ALA A 76 2.08 -13.15 -2.47
C ALA A 76 0.90 -12.48 -1.78
N VAL A 77 0.40 -13.11 -0.72
CA VAL A 77 -0.59 -12.52 0.18
C VAL A 77 -0.04 -12.58 1.59
N GLY A 78 -0.16 -11.46 2.30
CA GLY A 78 0.42 -11.31 3.63
C GLY A 78 -0.40 -10.45 4.56
N ILE A 79 -0.04 -10.53 5.83
CA ILE A 79 -0.69 -9.80 6.92
C ILE A 79 0.33 -8.83 7.51
N SER A 80 -0.09 -7.60 7.80
CA SER A 80 0.76 -6.56 8.38
C SER A 80 0.60 -6.46 9.89
N LYS A 81 1.70 -6.68 10.62
CA LYS A 81 1.74 -6.47 12.07
C LYS A 81 2.94 -5.65 12.46
N SER A 82 2.74 -4.62 13.28
CA SER A 82 3.82 -3.80 13.85
C SER A 82 4.80 -3.25 12.79
N TYR A 83 4.27 -2.74 11.66
CA TYR A 83 5.06 -2.18 10.57
C TYR A 83 5.96 -3.21 9.87
N ALA A 84 5.50 -4.45 9.77
CA ALA A 84 6.08 -5.45 8.88
C ALA A 84 4.97 -6.28 8.25
N ILE A 85 5.06 -6.53 6.95
CA ILE A 85 4.16 -7.46 6.24
C ILE A 85 4.86 -8.80 6.17
N THR A 86 4.20 -9.85 6.63
CA THR A 86 4.66 -11.22 6.45
C THR A 86 3.72 -11.92 5.48
N ALA A 87 4.26 -12.45 4.38
CA ALA A 87 3.48 -13.01 3.29
C ALA A 87 3.96 -14.40 2.89
N GLY A 88 3.03 -15.23 2.42
CA GLY A 88 3.34 -16.47 1.73
C GLY A 88 3.35 -16.24 0.22
N LEU A 89 4.38 -16.71 -0.48
CA LEU A 89 4.43 -16.68 -1.94
C LEU A 89 3.37 -17.61 -2.52
N ILE A 90 2.55 -17.07 -3.43
CA ILE A 90 1.53 -17.80 -4.19
C ILE A 90 2.14 -18.34 -5.49
N THR A 91 2.95 -17.52 -6.16
CA THR A 91 3.70 -17.93 -7.36
C THR A 91 5.17 -17.54 -7.20
N ASN A 92 6.07 -18.52 -7.23
CA ASN A 92 7.50 -18.30 -7.37
C ASN A 92 8.13 -19.52 -8.03
N SER A 93 8.23 -19.50 -9.36
CA SER A 93 9.08 -20.38 -10.20
C SER A 93 9.28 -21.86 -9.76
N GLY A 94 8.32 -22.45 -9.03
CA GLY A 94 8.32 -23.85 -8.56
C GLY A 94 8.74 -24.12 -7.10
N THR A 95 9.11 -23.13 -6.27
CA THR A 95 9.51 -23.36 -4.87
C THR A 95 8.68 -22.52 -3.88
N PRO A 96 8.07 -23.14 -2.85
CA PRO A 96 7.37 -22.39 -1.81
C PRO A 96 8.37 -21.59 -0.98
N ALA A 97 8.07 -20.32 -0.74
CA ALA A 97 8.90 -19.45 0.07
C ALA A 97 8.04 -18.41 0.80
N PHE A 98 8.60 -17.80 1.84
CA PHE A 98 7.97 -16.75 2.61
C PHE A 98 8.64 -15.41 2.34
N LEU A 99 7.91 -14.34 2.52
CA LEU A 99 8.40 -12.98 2.38
C LEU A 99 8.16 -12.21 3.66
N LYS A 100 9.10 -11.33 3.97
CA LYS A 100 8.95 -10.30 4.99
C LYS A 100 9.29 -8.96 4.39
N ILE A 101 8.34 -8.04 4.40
CA ILE A 101 8.54 -6.65 4.04
C ILE A 101 8.62 -5.84 5.33
N THR A 102 9.62 -4.97 5.42
CA THR A 102 9.85 -4.10 6.57
C THR A 102 9.99 -2.66 6.12
N PHE A 103 9.52 -1.74 6.97
CA PHE A 103 9.56 -0.31 6.70
C PHE A 103 10.61 0.32 7.63
N PRO A 104 11.87 0.51 7.19
CA PRO A 104 12.95 0.99 8.05
C PRO A 104 12.68 2.37 8.68
N PHE A 105 11.87 3.19 8.02
CA PHE A 105 11.47 4.53 8.49
C PHE A 105 10.00 4.62 8.90
N GLY A 106 9.36 3.46 9.14
CA GLY A 106 7.92 3.36 9.40
C GLY A 106 7.07 3.37 8.13
N PRO A 107 5.75 3.12 8.25
CA PRO A 107 4.85 2.87 7.12
C PRO A 107 4.64 4.08 6.20
N ALA A 108 4.90 5.30 6.70
CA ALA A 108 4.87 6.52 5.89
C ALA A 108 6.21 6.78 5.17
N GLY A 109 7.24 5.96 5.43
CA GLY A 109 8.53 6.05 4.78
C GLY A 109 8.46 5.62 3.33
N LYS A 110 9.24 6.26 2.46
CA LYS A 110 9.32 5.93 1.02
C LYS A 110 10.20 4.72 0.73
N GLN A 111 10.73 4.01 1.72
CA GLN A 111 11.60 2.86 1.50
C GLN A 111 11.03 1.63 2.18
N VAL A 112 11.10 0.51 1.48
CA VAL A 112 10.73 -0.80 1.99
C VAL A 112 11.85 -1.79 1.70
N ASN A 113 12.10 -2.69 2.65
CA ASN A 113 13.07 -3.76 2.50
C ASN A 113 12.33 -5.08 2.50
N LEU A 114 12.58 -5.88 1.47
CA LEU A 114 12.03 -7.20 1.26
C LEU A 114 13.09 -8.25 1.54
N THR A 115 12.74 -9.24 2.35
CA THR A 115 13.55 -10.45 2.56
C THR A 115 12.71 -11.66 2.20
N SER A 116 13.23 -12.54 1.35
CA SER A 116 12.63 -13.84 1.05
C SER A 116 13.33 -14.97 1.81
N TYR A 117 12.54 -15.94 2.25
CA TYR A 117 12.98 -17.10 3.02
C TYR A 117 12.51 -18.38 2.34
N ASP A 118 13.40 -19.36 2.24
CA ASP A 118 13.00 -20.73 1.88
C ASP A 118 12.23 -21.40 3.04
N LEU A 119 11.67 -22.59 2.79
CA LEU A 119 10.89 -23.33 3.79
C LEU A 119 11.65 -23.72 5.06
N ASP A 120 12.98 -23.79 4.98
CA ASP A 120 13.88 -24.07 6.10
C ASP A 120 14.27 -22.79 6.88
N GLY A 121 13.78 -21.62 6.46
CA GLY A 121 14.07 -20.33 7.07
C GLY A 121 15.40 -19.72 6.60
N ALA A 122 16.09 -20.32 5.63
CA ALA A 122 17.28 -19.72 5.03
C ALA A 122 16.89 -18.47 4.23
N VAL A 123 17.68 -17.41 4.36
CA VAL A 123 17.50 -16.18 3.57
C VAL A 123 17.91 -16.47 2.12
N ARG A 124 16.97 -16.23 1.20
CA ARG A 124 17.14 -16.48 -0.23
C ARG A 124 17.51 -15.21 -0.99
N ASN A 125 16.82 -14.10 -0.72
CA ASN A 125 17.09 -12.82 -1.34
C ASN A 125 16.77 -11.67 -0.38
N GLU A 126 17.49 -10.57 -0.52
CA GLU A 126 17.23 -9.30 0.14
C GLU A 126 17.24 -8.19 -0.90
N GLU A 127 16.18 -7.41 -0.96
CA GLU A 127 16.03 -6.33 -1.93
C GLU A 127 15.40 -5.12 -1.27
N SER A 128 15.85 -3.93 -1.66
CA SER A 128 15.29 -2.67 -1.18
C SER A 128 14.55 -2.00 -2.32
N PHE A 129 13.35 -1.51 -2.02
CA PHE A 129 12.53 -0.77 -2.97
C PHE A 129 12.22 0.62 -2.41
N ALA A 130 12.17 1.59 -3.31
CA ALA A 130 11.73 2.95 -3.02
C ALA A 130 10.35 3.21 -3.63
N LYS A 131 9.47 3.85 -2.86
CA LYS A 131 8.13 4.23 -3.29
C LYS A 131 8.22 5.30 -4.37
N THR A 132 7.57 5.04 -5.49
CA THR A 132 7.46 5.95 -6.62
C THR A 132 6.03 6.50 -6.69
N ASP A 133 5.62 7.36 -5.76
CA ASP A 133 4.30 8.04 -5.83
C ASP A 133 4.34 9.19 -6.86
N ASP A 134 3.32 9.38 -7.73
CA ASP A 134 2.12 10.14 -7.37
C ASP A 134 0.83 9.92 -8.22
N GLN A 135 0.63 8.83 -8.98
CA GLN A 135 -0.65 8.59 -9.68
C GLN A 135 -1.04 7.11 -9.82
N LEU A 136 -2.26 6.80 -9.34
CA LEU A 136 -3.19 5.68 -9.58
C LEU A 136 -3.78 5.33 -8.19
N VAL A 137 -4.83 6.00 -7.69
CA VAL A 137 -6.23 5.84 -8.12
C VAL A 137 -6.99 7.18 -8.04
N ALA A 138 -6.90 7.98 -9.10
CA ALA A 138 -7.90 8.99 -9.42
C ALA A 138 -8.10 9.02 -10.94
N GLY A 139 -9.13 8.32 -11.43
CA GLY A 139 -9.66 8.48 -12.78
C GLY A 139 -9.61 7.23 -13.67
N ASN A 140 -10.60 6.34 -13.52
CA ASN A 140 -11.80 6.29 -14.38
C ASN A 140 -12.82 5.30 -13.80
#